data_AF-X1TV86-F1
#
_entry.id   AF-X1TV86-F1
#
_cell.length_a   1.000
_cell.length_b   1.000
_cell.length_c   1.000
_cell.angle_alpha   90.00
_cell.angle_beta   90.00
_cell.angle_gamma   90.00
#
_symmetry.space_group_name_H-M   'P 1'
#
loop_
_entity.id
_entity.type
_entity.pdbx_description
1 polymer ?
#
loop_
_entity_poly.entity_id
_entity_poly.type
_entity_poly.pdbx_seq_one_letter_code
_entity_poly.pdbx_strand_id
1 'polypeptide(L)'
;RLHIGLSPAQVEYLGSAKEILKVSRRDFSYCLAGGFDGATTVCATMIAAHMAGIAVFATGGIGGVHRGAAESWDVSADLLELARTPVIVVSAGAKAILDLPATLEFLVTAVTAPH
;
A
#
# COMPACT_ATOMS: atom_id res chain seq x y z
N ARG A 1 17.15 2.07 5.03
CA ARG A 1 16.67 3.39 5.52
C ARG A 1 15.35 3.71 4.84
N LEU A 2 14.39 4.34 5.50
CA LEU A 2 13.16 4.83 4.84
C LEU A 2 13.44 6.19 4.18
N HIS A 3 13.12 6.30 2.89
CA HIS A 3 13.32 7.52 2.11
C HIS A 3 11.96 8.19 1.83
N ILE A 4 11.85 9.48 2.19
CA ILE A 4 10.72 10.34 1.85
C ILE A 4 11.24 11.36 0.83
N GLY A 5 10.91 11.14 -0.43
CA GLY A 5 11.55 11.81 -1.57
C GLY A 5 12.78 11.03 -2.08
N LEU A 6 12.87 10.90 -3.40
CA LEU A 6 13.95 10.24 -4.11
C LEU A 6 14.51 11.17 -5.19
N SER A 7 15.80 11.09 -5.45
CA SER A 7 16.40 11.76 -6.61
C SER A 7 16.00 11.04 -7.91
N PRO A 8 16.07 11.71 -9.07
CA PRO A 8 15.80 11.06 -10.35
C PRO A 8 16.62 9.78 -10.59
N ALA A 9 17.90 9.79 -10.20
CA ALA A 9 18.77 8.62 -10.30
C ALA A 9 18.32 7.46 -9.39
N GLN A 10 17.79 7.75 -8.20
CA GLN A 10 17.24 6.72 -7.32
C GLN A 10 15.93 6.13 -7.87
N VAL A 11 15.10 6.96 -8.50
CA VAL A 11 13.87 6.49 -9.18
C VAL A 11 14.23 5.56 -10.34
N GLU A 12 15.20 5.95 -11.18
CA GLU A 12 15.69 5.14 -12.29
C GLU A 12 16.32 3.82 -11.82
N TYR A 13 17.09 3.87 -10.73
CA TYR A 13 17.65 2.68 -10.08
C TYR A 13 16.55 1.72 -9.64
N LEU A 14 15.53 2.18 -8.90
CA LEU A 14 14.41 1.34 -8.47
C LEU A 14 13.61 0.76 -9.65
N GLY A 15 13.51 1.48 -10.76
CA GLY A 15 12.79 1.03 -11.95
C GLY A 15 13.55 -0.02 -12.79
N SER A 16 14.87 -0.13 -12.64
CA SER A 16 15.73 -1.00 -13.46
C SER A 16 16.39 -2.14 -12.68
N ALA A 17 16.49 -2.03 -11.37
CA ALA A 17 17.03 -3.07 -10.51
C ALA A 17 16.17 -4.34 -10.53
N LYS A 18 16.82 -5.51 -10.49
CA LYS A 18 16.14 -6.82 -10.58
C LYS A 18 15.59 -7.31 -9.23
N GLU A 19 16.26 -6.96 -8.14
CA GLU A 19 15.99 -7.52 -6.81
C GLU A 19 15.41 -6.44 -5.88
N ILE A 20 14.29 -5.85 -6.28
CA ILE A 20 13.54 -4.90 -5.44
C ILE A 20 12.42 -5.63 -4.72
N LEU A 21 12.46 -5.61 -3.39
CA LEU A 21 11.37 -6.17 -2.59
C LEU A 21 10.11 -5.33 -2.76
N LYS A 22 8.96 -5.97 -2.96
CA LYS A 22 7.66 -5.30 -2.85
C LYS A 22 7.29 -5.22 -1.38
N VAL A 23 7.32 -4.03 -0.80
CA VAL A 23 7.20 -3.83 0.64
C VAL A 23 5.77 -3.42 1.01
N SER A 24 5.09 -4.24 1.81
CA SER A 24 3.87 -3.90 2.52
C SER A 24 4.11 -3.81 4.03
N ARG A 25 3.06 -3.60 4.84
CA ARG A 25 3.18 -3.42 6.31
C ARG A 25 3.98 -4.53 6.99
N ARG A 26 3.78 -5.80 6.59
CA ARG A 26 4.47 -6.95 7.20
C ARG A 26 5.95 -7.06 6.80
N ASP A 27 6.32 -6.51 5.66
CA ASP A 27 7.65 -6.66 5.07
C ASP A 27 8.59 -5.51 5.50
N PHE A 28 8.02 -4.44 6.08
CA PHE A 28 8.71 -3.19 6.40
C PHE A 28 9.94 -3.38 7.30
N SER A 29 9.77 -4.12 8.40
CA SER A 29 10.85 -4.37 9.37
C SER A 29 11.94 -5.23 8.77
N TYR A 30 11.57 -6.27 8.01
CA TYR A 30 12.49 -7.17 7.33
C TYR A 30 13.35 -6.41 6.30
N CYS A 31 12.71 -5.60 5.44
CA CYS A 31 13.41 -4.81 4.43
C CYS A 31 14.39 -3.82 5.08
N LEU A 32 13.97 -3.11 6.13
CA LEU A 32 14.82 -2.13 6.82
C LEU A 32 15.98 -2.77 7.57
N ALA A 33 15.73 -3.86 8.30
CA ALA A 33 16.75 -4.55 9.10
C ALA A 33 17.78 -5.26 8.22
N GLY A 34 17.34 -5.83 7.08
CA GLY A 34 18.22 -6.47 6.11
C GLY A 34 19.00 -5.50 5.22
N GLY A 35 18.67 -4.20 5.25
CA GLY A 35 19.29 -3.21 4.38
C GLY A 35 18.98 -3.42 2.90
N PHE A 36 17.86 -4.07 2.59
CA PHE A 36 17.44 -4.36 1.22
C PHE A 36 16.78 -3.14 0.57
N ASP A 37 16.85 -3.10 -0.76
CA ASP A 37 16.07 -2.16 -1.55
C ASP A 37 14.62 -2.63 -1.68
N GLY A 38 13.69 -1.68 -1.53
CA GLY A 38 12.27 -1.98 -1.48
C GLY A 38 11.40 -0.90 -2.11
N ALA A 39 10.46 -1.32 -2.95
CA ALA A 39 9.40 -0.49 -3.48
C ALA A 39 8.15 -0.63 -2.61
N THR A 40 7.69 0.49 -2.04
CA THR A 40 6.55 0.49 -1.13
C THR A 40 5.23 0.36 -1.88
N THR A 41 4.36 -0.53 -1.38
CA THR A 41 2.94 -0.59 -1.76
C THR A 41 2.17 0.64 -1.28
N VAL A 42 0.87 0.74 -1.57
CA VAL A 42 0.03 1.84 -1.07
C VAL A 42 -0.02 1.81 0.46
N CYS A 43 -0.28 0.64 1.07
CA CYS A 43 -0.23 0.45 2.52
C CYS A 43 1.09 0.96 3.14
N ALA A 44 2.22 0.50 2.61
CA ALA A 44 3.52 0.92 3.13
C ALA A 44 3.79 2.43 2.94
N THR A 45 3.39 2.98 1.79
CA THR A 45 3.54 4.41 1.49
C THR A 45 2.68 5.27 2.43
N MET A 46 1.47 4.83 2.77
CA MET A 46 0.62 5.54 3.75
C MET A 46 1.27 5.62 5.13
N ILE A 47 1.83 4.52 5.62
CA ILE A 47 2.57 4.48 6.89
C ILE A 47 3.72 5.50 6.85
N ALA A 48 4.52 5.44 5.80
CA ALA A 48 5.67 6.33 5.61
C ALA A 48 5.26 7.81 5.52
N ALA A 49 4.20 8.11 4.77
CA ALA A 49 3.67 9.45 4.60
C ALA A 49 3.17 10.01 5.94
N HIS A 50 2.41 9.23 6.70
CA HIS A 50 1.90 9.64 8.01
C HIS A 50 3.04 9.91 9.00
N MET A 51 4.06 9.02 9.05
CA MET A 51 5.26 9.22 9.87
C MET A 51 6.02 10.49 9.51
N ALA A 52 5.96 10.92 8.24
CA ALA A 52 6.59 12.13 7.74
C ALA A 52 5.71 13.40 7.86
N GLY A 53 4.48 13.28 8.40
CA GLY A 53 3.53 14.39 8.48
C GLY A 53 2.90 14.79 7.13
N ILE A 54 2.94 13.91 6.13
CA ILE A 54 2.33 14.13 4.81
C ILE A 54 0.90 13.62 4.84
N ALA A 55 -0.07 14.51 4.62
CA ALA A 55 -1.50 14.19 4.71
C ALA A 55 -2.11 13.65 3.42
N VAL A 56 -1.44 13.79 2.27
CA VAL A 56 -2.00 13.44 0.95
C VAL A 56 -1.02 12.60 0.15
N PHE A 57 -1.52 11.52 -0.43
CA PHE A 57 -0.77 10.59 -1.28
C PHE A 57 -1.57 10.30 -2.56
N ALA A 58 -0.93 10.40 -3.72
CA ALA A 58 -1.52 10.07 -5.02
C ALA A 58 -0.94 8.77 -5.60
N THR A 59 -1.80 7.91 -6.14
CA THR A 59 -1.40 6.65 -6.80
C THR A 59 -2.32 6.34 -7.98
N GLY A 60 -1.90 5.41 -8.86
CA GLY A 60 -2.74 4.98 -9.98
C GLY A 60 -4.02 4.27 -9.52
N GLY A 61 -3.88 3.30 -8.61
CA GLY A 61 -5.01 2.58 -8.05
C GLY A 61 -4.63 1.82 -6.78
N ILE A 62 -5.56 1.68 -5.86
CA ILE A 62 -5.35 0.94 -4.60
C ILE A 62 -5.43 -0.58 -4.81
N GLY A 63 -4.88 -1.35 -3.88
CA GLY A 63 -5.22 -2.77 -3.72
C GLY A 63 -6.65 -2.96 -3.20
N GLY A 64 -7.07 -4.21 -3.10
CA GLY A 64 -8.41 -4.54 -2.64
C GLY A 64 -8.61 -6.03 -2.42
N VAL A 65 -9.86 -6.46 -2.46
CA VAL A 65 -10.23 -7.89 -2.38
C VAL A 65 -9.98 -8.53 -3.73
N HIS A 66 -9.23 -9.63 -3.77
CA HIS A 66 -8.97 -10.34 -5.01
C HIS A 66 -10.19 -11.19 -5.42
N ARG A 67 -10.31 -11.48 -6.72
CA ARG A 67 -11.34 -12.41 -7.22
C ARG A 67 -11.03 -13.81 -6.66
N GLY A 68 -12.02 -14.48 -6.06
CA GLY A 68 -11.81 -15.76 -5.35
C GLY A 68 -11.26 -15.61 -3.92
N ALA A 69 -11.34 -14.42 -3.33
CA ALA A 69 -10.94 -14.19 -1.94
C ALA A 69 -11.87 -14.88 -0.92
N ALA A 70 -13.08 -15.29 -1.30
CA ALA A 70 -13.98 -16.04 -0.41
C ALA A 70 -13.35 -17.39 0.02
N GLU A 71 -12.56 -18.00 -0.85
CA GLU A 71 -11.84 -19.25 -0.58
C GLU A 71 -10.38 -19.01 -0.18
N SER A 72 -9.71 -18.08 -0.88
CA SER A 72 -8.26 -17.87 -0.73
C SER A 72 -7.87 -16.88 0.37
N TRP A 73 -8.81 -16.03 0.81
CA TRP A 73 -8.57 -14.92 1.74
C TRP A 73 -7.52 -13.91 1.25
N ASP A 74 -7.30 -13.82 -0.07
CA ASP A 74 -6.37 -12.86 -0.67
C ASP A 74 -6.99 -11.45 -0.67
N VAL A 75 -6.75 -10.73 0.43
CA VAL A 75 -7.21 -9.36 0.66
C VAL A 75 -6.01 -8.45 0.88
N SER A 76 -5.95 -7.35 0.13
CA SER A 76 -4.86 -6.39 0.24
C SER A 76 -4.83 -5.68 1.60
N ALA A 77 -3.63 -5.58 2.17
CA ALA A 77 -3.36 -4.78 3.37
C ALA A 77 -3.68 -3.28 3.19
N ASP A 78 -3.80 -2.80 1.95
CA ASP A 78 -4.19 -1.42 1.65
C ASP A 78 -5.53 -1.05 2.30
N LEU A 79 -6.50 -1.97 2.33
CA LEU A 79 -7.85 -1.68 2.84
C LEU A 79 -7.88 -1.45 4.36
N LEU A 80 -7.12 -2.26 5.10
CA LEU A 80 -6.98 -2.08 6.55
C LEU A 80 -6.16 -0.83 6.88
N GLU A 81 -5.17 -0.49 6.05
CA GLU A 81 -4.38 0.72 6.23
C GLU A 81 -5.22 1.97 6.03
N LEU A 82 -6.07 2.00 4.99
CA LEU A 82 -7.02 3.07 4.71
C LEU A 82 -7.95 3.35 5.90
N ALA A 83 -8.33 2.31 6.65
CA ALA A 83 -9.18 2.47 7.83
C ALA A 83 -8.45 3.01 9.07
N ARG A 84 -7.11 2.93 9.11
CA ARG A 84 -6.31 3.19 10.33
C ARG A 84 -5.42 4.42 10.25
N THR A 85 -4.92 4.74 9.06
CA THR A 85 -3.89 5.76 8.89
C THR A 85 -4.48 7.03 8.30
N PRO A 86 -4.35 8.19 8.99
CA PRO A 86 -4.99 9.44 8.58
C PRO A 86 -4.22 10.10 7.43
N VAL A 87 -4.34 9.51 6.24
CA VAL A 87 -3.79 9.99 4.97
C VAL A 87 -4.87 9.90 3.90
N ILE A 88 -5.06 10.99 3.15
CA ILE A 88 -5.96 11.02 1.99
C ILE A 88 -5.25 10.35 0.82
N VAL A 89 -5.85 9.29 0.27
CA VAL A 89 -5.36 8.61 -0.93
C VAL A 89 -6.19 9.00 -2.14
N VAL A 90 -5.56 9.68 -3.11
CA VAL A 90 -6.16 10.02 -4.40
C VAL A 90 -5.78 8.95 -5.41
N SER A 91 -6.78 8.33 -6.06
CA SER A 91 -6.54 7.27 -7.04
C SER A 91 -7.68 7.15 -8.07
N ALA A 92 -7.47 6.35 -9.11
CA ALA A 92 -8.52 5.96 -10.06
C ALA A 92 -9.42 4.82 -9.53
N GLY A 93 -9.42 4.56 -8.21
CA GLY A 93 -10.14 3.48 -7.55
C GLY A 93 -9.26 2.25 -7.29
N ALA A 94 -9.90 1.14 -6.92
CA ALA A 94 -9.22 -0.15 -6.83
C ALA A 94 -8.90 -0.69 -8.23
N LYS A 95 -7.75 -1.37 -8.38
CA LYS A 95 -7.30 -1.90 -9.68
C LYS A 95 -8.36 -2.83 -10.30
N ALA A 96 -8.63 -2.68 -11.60
CA ALA A 96 -9.71 -3.39 -12.31
C ALA A 96 -9.61 -4.93 -12.30
N ILE A 97 -8.43 -5.48 -11.98
CA ILE A 97 -8.20 -6.93 -11.83
C ILE A 97 -8.84 -7.51 -10.56
N LEU A 98 -9.26 -6.66 -9.62
CA LEU A 98 -9.80 -7.04 -8.32
C LEU A 98 -11.31 -7.31 -8.37
N ASP A 99 -11.86 -7.76 -7.25
CA ASP A 99 -13.30 -7.80 -7.00
C ASP A 99 -13.74 -6.44 -6.43
N LEU A 100 -14.29 -5.57 -7.30
CA LEU A 100 -14.65 -4.21 -6.93
C LEU A 100 -15.84 -4.15 -5.96
N PRO A 101 -16.94 -4.91 -6.15
CA PRO A 101 -18.01 -4.99 -5.17
C PRO A 101 -17.51 -5.43 -3.79
N ALA A 102 -16.74 -6.52 -3.70
CA ALA A 102 -16.22 -6.99 -2.41
C ALA A 102 -15.24 -5.98 -1.77
N THR A 103 -14.45 -5.27 -2.58
CA THR A 103 -13.55 -4.21 -2.10
C THR A 103 -14.34 -3.05 -1.48
N LEU A 104 -15.44 -2.63 -2.10
CA LEU A 104 -16.32 -1.59 -1.57
C LEU A 104 -16.94 -2.03 -0.24
N GLU A 105 -17.51 -3.24 -0.18
CA GLU A 105 -18.10 -3.79 1.05
C GLU A 105 -17.08 -3.87 2.19
N PHE A 106 -15.85 -4.30 1.89
CA PHE A 106 -14.79 -4.33 2.89
C PHE A 106 -14.47 -2.93 3.43
N LEU A 107 -14.34 -1.93 2.56
CA LEU A 107 -14.05 -0.55 2.99
C LEU A 107 -15.16 0.02 3.87
N VAL A 108 -16.42 -0.19 3.49
CA VAL A 108 -17.58 0.22 4.30
C VAL A 108 -17.52 -0.45 5.67
N THR A 109 -17.27 -1.76 5.71
CA THR A 109 -17.19 -2.53 6.96
C THR A 109 -16.04 -2.07 7.84
N ALA A 110 -14.84 -1.88 7.28
CA ALA A 110 -13.64 -1.54 8.03
C ALA A 110 -13.71 -0.17 8.72
N VAL A 111 -14.45 0.78 8.13
CA VAL A 111 -14.65 2.15 8.66
C VAL A 111 -15.81 2.23 9.65
N THR A 112 -16.82 1.36 9.52
CA THR A 112 -18.04 1.41 10.35
C THR A 112 -18.06 0.42 11.50
N ALA A 113 -17.23 -0.62 11.45
CA ALA A 113 -17.13 -1.57 12.56
C ALA A 113 -16.60 -0.87 13.82
N PRO A 114 -17.23 -1.07 14.99
CA PRO A 114 -16.70 -0.59 16.25
C PRO A 114 -15.37 -1.30 16.54
N HIS A 115 -14.28 -0.53 16.65
CA HIS A 115 -12.96 -0.99 17.08
C HIS A 115 -12.77 -0.80 18.58
#